data_AF-A0A7Y4JQS3-F1
#
_entry.id   AF-A0A7Y4JQS3-F1
#
_cell.length_a   1.000
_cell.length_b   1.000
_cell.length_c   1.000
_cell.angle_alpha   90.00
_cell.angle_beta   90.00
_cell.angle_gamma   90.00
#
_symmetry.space_group_name_H-M   'P 1'
#
loop_
_entity.id
_entity.type
_entity.pdbx_description
1 polymer ?
#
loop_
_entity_poly.entity_id
_entity_poly.type
_entity_poly.pdbx_seq_one_letter_code
_entity_poly.pdbx_strand_id
1 'polypeptide(L)'
;MKEAPKTPGALMVQACVLLEQGALDPAAQTLARLREVAPEQAEGRVLEALVRQRRANPAGEWREAFIAAWIEAGRPDFSGEPLLPAETPGWGPEAIRAVWTGTQAPDTRLLAALMVGPSQEQQRWIARHLSEVADPDLLRATLETFHSETMDETARRQIQASLRERLTPLAAESRESQLPLLMLLEDTSQEAPLTKEELQALERIAALPRYRTTSFARLYADAERRMKVAGIQAPVDGAFMAAVGELALVGPMVLFKRVKATTELPEKERIRLGRALWTLGERIAEGNTLVERLVGLRQMEQAAGLLPDFEVKRAQVAADLARGRAMVAASNQIHLDGWPLPSLHRDWLKASLDNEWKHLSALVAP
;
A
#
# COMPACT_ATOMS: atom_id res chain seq x y z
N MET A 1 18.57 21.76 36.29
CA MET A 1 17.60 21.84 35.17
C MET A 1 18.41 21.89 33.89
N LYS A 2 18.24 20.93 32.98
CA LYS A 2 18.85 21.01 31.63
C LYS A 2 18.24 22.21 30.91
N GLU A 3 19.05 22.99 30.18
CA GLU A 3 18.56 24.13 29.40
C GLU A 3 17.39 23.72 28.51
N ALA A 4 16.34 24.54 28.48
CA ALA A 4 15.20 24.25 27.63
C ALA A 4 15.61 24.38 26.15
N PRO A 5 15.14 23.49 25.26
CA PRO A 5 15.51 23.52 23.86
C PRO A 5 15.15 24.86 23.22
N LYS A 6 15.99 25.30 22.28
CA LYS A 6 15.86 26.58 21.58
C LYS A 6 15.59 26.42 20.08
N THR A 7 15.82 25.23 19.51
CA THR A 7 15.56 24.97 18.09
C THR A 7 14.10 24.56 17.87
N PRO A 8 13.45 24.98 16.77
CA PRO A 8 12.05 24.66 16.48
C PRO A 8 11.72 23.16 16.53
N GLY A 9 12.54 22.31 15.88
CA GLY A 9 12.33 20.86 15.90
C GLY A 9 12.39 20.24 17.31
N ALA A 10 13.31 20.72 18.16
CA ALA A 10 13.40 20.22 19.54
C ALA A 10 12.21 20.67 20.40
N LEU A 11 11.66 21.87 20.16
CA LEU A 11 10.43 22.33 20.80
C LEU A 11 9.21 21.53 20.34
N MET A 12 9.13 21.18 19.06
CA MET A 12 8.09 20.28 18.52
C MET A 12 8.14 18.91 19.21
N VAL A 13 9.32 18.26 19.26
CA VAL A 13 9.49 16.96 19.93
C VAL A 13 9.10 17.04 21.40
N GLN A 14 9.55 18.09 22.11
CA GLN A 14 9.20 18.28 23.51
C GLN A 14 7.68 18.44 23.71
N ALA A 15 7.01 19.22 22.86
CA ALA A 15 5.57 19.39 22.92
C ALA A 15 4.83 18.06 22.71
N CYS A 16 5.24 17.27 21.72
CA CYS A 16 4.67 15.94 21.45
C CYS A 16 4.86 14.98 22.64
N VAL A 17 6.06 14.96 23.25
CA VAL A 17 6.32 14.14 24.45
C VAL A 17 5.43 14.54 25.62
N LEU A 18 5.28 15.84 25.87
CA LEU A 18 4.40 16.34 26.93
C LEU A 18 2.93 16.01 26.66
N LEU A 19 2.51 16.09 25.40
CA LEU A 19 1.16 15.72 24.96
C LEU A 19 0.87 14.23 25.19
N GLU A 20 1.82 13.35 24.82
CA GLU A 20 1.75 11.89 25.05
C GLU A 20 1.68 11.54 26.54
N GLN A 21 2.32 12.33 27.40
CA GLN A 21 2.27 12.18 28.86
C GLN A 21 0.98 12.76 29.48
N GLY A 22 0.10 13.38 28.69
CA GLY A 22 -1.08 14.08 29.19
C GLY A 22 -0.77 15.40 29.91
N ALA A 23 0.46 15.90 29.82
CA ALA A 23 0.89 17.17 30.39
C ALA A 23 0.48 18.34 29.49
N LEU A 24 -0.83 18.58 29.38
CA LEU A 24 -1.43 19.50 28.39
C LEU A 24 -1.03 20.97 28.61
N ASP A 25 -0.90 21.42 29.86
CA ASP A 25 -0.50 22.81 30.16
C ASP A 25 0.98 23.07 29.84
N PRO A 26 1.93 22.20 30.27
CA PRO A 26 3.32 22.28 29.80
C PRO A 26 3.47 22.17 28.27
N ALA A 27 2.67 21.32 27.61
CA ALA A 27 2.67 21.20 26.16
C ALA A 27 2.26 22.55 25.52
N ALA A 28 1.17 23.17 25.99
CA ALA A 28 0.72 24.47 25.50
C ALA A 28 1.78 25.58 25.69
N GLN A 29 2.50 25.60 26.82
CA GLN A 29 3.60 26.55 27.05
C GLN A 29 4.76 26.32 26.08
N THR A 30 5.10 25.07 25.79
CA THR A 30 6.15 24.72 24.83
C THR A 30 5.76 25.15 23.41
N LEU A 31 4.48 24.99 23.05
CA LEU A 31 3.94 25.42 21.75
C LEU A 31 3.90 26.93 21.59
N ALA A 32 3.59 27.68 22.65
CA ALA A 32 3.68 29.15 22.63
C ALA A 32 5.12 29.59 22.27
N ARG A 33 6.13 28.94 22.87
CA ARG A 33 7.54 29.19 22.52
C ARG A 33 7.89 28.77 21.09
N LEU A 34 7.37 27.63 20.61
CA LEU A 34 7.54 27.21 19.22
C LEU A 34 7.01 28.27 18.25
N ARG A 35 5.83 28.83 18.53
CA ARG A 35 5.20 29.88 17.73
C ARG A 35 5.99 31.19 17.74
N GLU A 36 6.65 31.52 18.84
CA GLU A 36 7.54 32.68 18.90
C GLU A 36 8.78 32.52 18.00
N VAL A 37 9.38 31.32 17.98
CA VAL A 37 10.63 31.07 17.22
C VAL A 37 10.40 30.67 15.77
N ALA A 38 9.21 30.17 15.43
CA ALA A 38 8.86 29.66 14.11
C ALA A 38 7.36 29.91 13.79
N PRO A 39 6.92 31.18 13.70
CA PRO A 39 5.50 31.54 13.58
C PRO A 39 4.82 31.02 12.31
N GLU A 40 5.58 30.88 11.23
CA GLU A 40 5.06 30.43 9.93
C GLU A 40 4.83 28.92 9.87
N GLN A 41 5.48 28.15 10.76
CA GLN A 41 5.42 26.69 10.74
C GLN A 41 4.05 26.16 11.15
N ALA A 42 3.48 25.31 10.31
CA ALA A 42 2.09 24.86 10.47
C ALA A 42 1.94 23.79 11.56
N GLU A 43 3.02 23.07 11.88
CA GLU A 43 3.05 22.01 12.89
C GLU A 43 2.65 22.56 14.26
N GLY A 44 3.11 23.77 14.59
CA GLY A 44 2.73 24.45 15.83
C GLY A 44 1.22 24.66 15.93
N ARG A 45 0.57 25.08 14.83
CA ARG A 45 -0.89 25.31 14.80
C ARG A 45 -1.68 24.02 14.96
N VAL A 46 -1.23 22.93 14.32
CA VAL A 46 -1.85 21.60 14.47
C VAL A 46 -1.69 21.09 15.90
N LEU A 47 -0.50 21.19 16.50
CA LEU A 47 -0.29 20.75 17.89
C LEU A 47 -1.10 21.58 18.90
N GLU A 48 -1.23 22.89 18.68
CA GLU A 48 -2.09 23.75 19.51
C GLU A 48 -3.55 23.30 19.45
N ALA A 49 -4.06 23.01 18.24
CA ALA A 49 -5.40 22.46 18.07
C ALA A 49 -5.53 21.08 18.71
N LEU A 50 -4.54 20.21 18.56
CA LEU A 50 -4.53 18.89 19.15
C LEU A 50 -4.56 18.95 20.69
N VAL A 51 -3.83 19.88 21.32
CA VAL A 51 -3.93 20.12 22.77
C VAL A 51 -5.37 20.47 23.17
N ARG A 52 -6.07 21.32 22.40
CA ARG A 52 -7.49 21.65 22.66
C ARG A 52 -8.38 20.41 22.53
N GLN A 53 -8.21 19.62 21.47
CA GLN A 53 -8.97 18.38 21.26
C GLN A 53 -8.74 17.39 22.43
N ARG A 54 -7.49 17.22 22.88
CA ARG A 54 -7.14 16.35 24.01
C ARG A 54 -7.67 16.86 25.35
N ARG A 55 -7.76 18.18 25.57
CA ARG A 55 -8.42 18.74 26.77
C ARG A 55 -9.92 18.46 26.77
N ALA A 56 -10.58 18.59 25.62
CA ALA A 56 -12.02 18.36 25.49
C ALA A 56 -12.38 16.87 25.60
N ASN A 57 -11.54 15.98 25.06
CA ASN A 57 -11.74 14.54 25.10
C ASN A 57 -10.43 13.78 25.42
N PRO A 58 -10.04 13.69 26.71
CA PRO A 58 -8.78 13.05 27.11
C PRO A 58 -8.69 11.55 26.80
N ALA A 59 -9.83 10.86 26.71
CA ALA A 59 -9.90 9.42 26.45
C ALA A 59 -10.18 9.08 24.97
N GLY A 60 -10.35 10.08 24.11
CA GLY A 60 -10.61 9.88 22.68
C GLY A 60 -9.42 9.27 21.93
N GLU A 61 -9.70 8.70 20.76
CA GLU A 61 -8.67 8.17 19.86
C GLU A 61 -7.75 9.29 19.35
N TRP A 62 -6.45 9.02 19.28
CA TRP A 62 -5.47 10.01 18.83
C TRP A 62 -5.66 10.38 17.37
N ARG A 63 -5.98 9.39 16.54
CA ARG A 63 -6.26 9.56 15.12
C ARG A 63 -7.37 10.57 14.87
N GLU A 64 -8.49 10.46 15.57
CA GLU A 64 -9.63 11.36 15.39
C GLU A 64 -9.31 12.78 15.86
N ALA A 65 -8.66 12.90 17.02
CA ALA A 65 -8.23 14.20 17.55
C ALA A 65 -7.21 14.88 16.62
N PHE A 66 -6.29 14.12 16.03
CA PHE A 66 -5.29 14.63 15.09
C PHE A 66 -5.92 15.10 13.78
N ILE A 67 -6.83 14.30 13.18
CA ILE A 67 -7.53 14.70 11.95
C ILE A 67 -8.34 15.98 12.19
N ALA A 68 -9.05 16.06 13.31
CA ALA A 68 -9.79 17.27 13.68
C ALA A 68 -8.86 18.48 13.84
N ALA A 69 -7.71 18.31 14.51
CA ALA A 69 -6.71 19.36 14.69
C ALA A 69 -6.09 19.81 13.36
N TRP A 70 -5.80 18.89 12.44
CA TRP A 70 -5.28 19.18 11.11
C TRP A 70 -6.29 19.97 10.25
N ILE A 71 -7.57 19.57 10.31
CA ILE A 71 -8.67 20.30 9.65
C ILE A 71 -8.83 21.71 10.24
N GLU A 72 -8.85 21.82 11.58
CA GLU A 72 -8.95 23.11 12.29
C GLU A 72 -7.79 24.05 11.95
N ALA A 73 -6.60 23.51 11.71
CA ALA A 73 -5.42 24.27 11.29
C ALA A 73 -5.42 24.66 9.80
N GLY A 74 -6.47 24.29 9.04
CA GLY A 74 -6.63 24.65 7.62
C GLY A 74 -6.03 23.65 6.64
N ARG A 75 -5.82 22.39 7.05
CA ARG A 75 -5.25 21.30 6.24
C ARG A 75 -3.87 21.65 5.63
N PRO A 76 -2.90 22.07 6.45
CA PRO A 76 -1.56 22.37 5.96
C PRO A 76 -0.91 21.14 5.29
N ASP A 77 -0.05 21.42 4.30
CA ASP A 77 0.75 20.44 3.58
C ASP A 77 2.15 20.34 4.20
N PHE A 78 2.47 19.18 4.76
CA PHE A 78 3.75 18.84 5.39
C PHE A 78 4.70 18.05 4.48
N SER A 79 4.38 17.91 3.19
CA SER A 79 5.28 17.29 2.21
C SER A 79 6.48 18.18 1.82
N GLY A 80 6.48 19.44 2.25
CA GLY A 80 7.57 20.41 2.09
C GLY A 80 8.74 20.19 3.06
N GLU A 81 9.48 21.25 3.42
CA GLU A 81 10.60 21.16 4.36
C GLU A 81 10.10 20.88 5.79
N PRO A 82 10.31 19.67 6.36
CA PRO A 82 9.80 19.32 7.67
C PRO A 82 10.64 19.93 8.80
N LEU A 83 10.00 20.24 9.94
CA LEU A 83 10.70 20.70 11.15
C LEU A 83 11.69 19.69 11.74
N LEU A 84 11.50 18.40 11.44
CA LEU A 84 12.38 17.31 11.84
C LEU A 84 13.00 16.71 10.58
N PRO A 85 14.32 16.42 10.57
CA PRO A 85 14.92 15.73 9.45
C PRO A 85 14.22 14.39 9.24
N ALA A 86 14.06 14.00 7.97
CA ALA A 86 13.55 12.68 7.62
C ALA A 86 14.58 11.63 8.02
N GLU A 87 14.47 11.14 9.25
CA GLU A 87 15.20 9.95 9.69
C GLU A 87 14.16 8.90 10.07
N THR A 88 14.02 7.88 9.23
CA THR A 88 13.38 6.62 9.61
C THR A 88 14.49 5.63 10.00
N PRO A 89 15.00 5.64 11.24
CA PRO A 89 15.91 4.60 11.70
C PRO A 89 15.11 3.30 11.84
N GLY A 90 15.40 2.31 10.98
CA GLY A 90 14.87 0.95 11.14
C GLY A 90 14.55 0.21 9.84
N TRP A 91 14.25 0.95 8.77
CA TRP A 91 13.98 0.38 7.46
C TRP A 91 14.66 1.20 6.37
N GLY A 92 15.70 0.61 5.80
CA GLY A 92 16.44 1.15 4.67
C GLY A 92 17.19 0.03 3.96
N PRO A 93 17.75 0.28 2.77
CA PRO A 93 18.46 -0.73 1.98
C PRO A 93 19.55 -1.47 2.77
N GLU A 94 20.15 -0.81 3.77
CA GLU A 94 21.16 -1.40 4.65
C GLU A 94 20.61 -2.44 5.62
N ALA A 95 19.50 -2.16 6.31
CA ALA A 95 18.86 -3.10 7.22
C ALA A 95 18.38 -4.36 6.48
N ILE A 96 17.87 -4.17 5.25
CA ILE A 96 17.39 -5.28 4.41
C ILE A 96 18.55 -6.11 3.86
N ARG A 97 19.67 -5.47 3.48
CA ARG A 97 20.92 -6.17 3.15
C ARG A 97 21.46 -6.98 4.33
N ALA A 98 21.40 -6.43 5.55
CA ALA A 98 21.82 -7.13 6.75
C ALA A 98 20.97 -8.39 7.03
N VAL A 99 19.66 -8.35 6.75
CA VAL A 99 18.81 -9.54 6.82
C VAL A 99 19.22 -10.60 5.80
N TRP A 100 19.46 -10.20 4.54
CA TRP A 100 19.89 -11.13 3.49
C TRP A 100 21.19 -11.87 3.85
N THR A 101 22.17 -11.15 4.41
CA THR A 101 23.45 -11.74 4.82
C THR A 101 23.35 -12.54 6.12
N GLY A 102 22.45 -12.14 7.04
CA GLY A 102 22.33 -12.72 8.38
C GLY A 102 21.50 -14.00 8.50
N THR A 103 20.73 -14.37 7.48
CA THR A 103 19.88 -15.58 7.50
C THR A 103 20.25 -16.57 6.39
N GLN A 104 19.99 -17.86 6.63
CA GLN A 104 20.06 -18.93 5.63
C GLN A 104 18.69 -19.50 5.28
N ALA A 105 17.62 -19.07 5.97
CA ALA A 105 16.27 -19.56 5.70
C ALA A 105 15.77 -19.05 4.33
N PRO A 106 15.37 -19.94 3.39
CA PRO A 106 15.01 -19.54 2.03
C PRO A 106 13.89 -18.51 1.96
N ASP A 107 12.80 -18.72 2.70
CA ASP A 107 11.65 -17.81 2.75
C ASP A 107 12.05 -16.41 3.24
N THR A 108 12.88 -16.33 4.29
CA THR A 108 13.35 -15.04 4.85
C THR A 108 14.30 -14.32 3.90
N ARG A 109 15.19 -15.05 3.22
CA ARG A 109 16.06 -14.48 2.19
C ARG A 109 15.26 -13.97 1.00
N LEU A 110 14.31 -14.76 0.51
CA LEU A 110 13.46 -14.35 -0.60
C LEU A 110 12.69 -13.07 -0.24
N LEU A 111 12.03 -13.02 0.93
CA LEU A 111 11.36 -11.81 1.41
C LEU A 111 12.30 -10.59 1.40
N ALA A 112 13.52 -10.75 1.93
CA ALA A 112 14.51 -9.67 1.94
C ALA A 112 14.90 -9.19 0.54
N ALA A 113 15.06 -10.10 -0.42
CA ALA A 113 15.39 -9.75 -1.79
C ALA A 113 14.23 -9.04 -2.50
N LEU A 114 12.98 -9.45 -2.27
CA LEU A 114 11.80 -8.85 -2.89
C LEU A 114 11.53 -7.42 -2.38
N MET A 115 11.82 -7.13 -1.11
CA MET A 115 11.55 -5.81 -0.51
C MET A 115 12.34 -4.63 -1.11
N VAL A 116 13.55 -4.87 -1.61
CA VAL A 116 14.43 -3.83 -2.19
C VAL A 116 14.60 -3.96 -3.70
N GLY A 117 13.97 -4.97 -4.30
CA GLY A 117 14.30 -5.43 -5.63
C GLY A 117 15.58 -6.28 -5.62
N PRO A 118 15.57 -7.50 -6.19
CA PRO A 118 16.72 -8.38 -6.13
C PRO A 118 17.83 -7.89 -7.07
N SER A 119 19.05 -7.74 -6.54
CA SER A 119 20.27 -7.59 -7.34
C SER A 119 20.49 -8.80 -8.26
N GLN A 120 21.31 -8.69 -9.31
CA GLN A 120 21.60 -9.82 -10.22
C GLN A 120 22.15 -11.07 -9.50
N GLU A 121 22.93 -10.89 -8.43
CA GLU A 121 23.38 -12.02 -7.61
C GLU A 121 22.20 -12.69 -6.88
N GLN A 122 21.33 -11.90 -6.27
CA GLN A 122 20.12 -12.38 -5.61
C GLN A 122 19.17 -13.06 -6.60
N GLN A 123 19.02 -12.52 -7.82
CA GLN A 123 18.22 -13.16 -8.89
C GLN A 123 18.75 -14.57 -9.21
N ARG A 124 20.07 -14.71 -9.39
CA ARG A 124 20.71 -16.02 -9.62
C ARG A 124 20.61 -16.95 -8.41
N TRP A 125 20.57 -16.41 -7.19
CA TRP A 125 20.32 -17.22 -5.99
C TRP A 125 18.87 -17.70 -5.96
N ILE A 126 17.90 -16.83 -6.21
CA ILE A 126 16.46 -17.15 -6.25
C ILE A 126 16.21 -18.24 -7.29
N ALA A 127 16.75 -18.10 -8.50
CA ALA A 127 16.62 -19.11 -9.56
C ALA A 127 17.05 -20.52 -9.15
N ARG A 128 18.01 -20.64 -8.21
CA ARG A 128 18.53 -21.92 -7.72
C ARG A 128 17.80 -22.48 -6.50
N HIS A 129 17.17 -21.64 -5.68
CA HIS A 129 16.61 -22.03 -4.38
C HIS A 129 15.10 -21.83 -4.29
N LEU A 130 14.43 -21.41 -5.37
CA LEU A 130 12.98 -21.18 -5.36
C LEU A 130 12.18 -22.44 -5.03
N SER A 131 12.69 -23.63 -5.34
CA SER A 131 12.10 -24.91 -4.96
C SER A 131 12.08 -25.16 -3.45
N GLU A 132 12.97 -24.52 -2.70
CA GLU A 132 13.08 -24.65 -1.24
C GLU A 132 12.10 -23.72 -0.50
N VAL A 133 11.52 -22.74 -1.19
CA VAL A 133 10.57 -21.78 -0.62
C VAL A 133 9.23 -22.48 -0.39
N ALA A 134 8.77 -22.58 0.85
CA ALA A 134 7.56 -23.32 1.17
C ALA A 134 6.29 -22.47 0.99
N ASP A 135 6.41 -21.17 1.16
CA ASP A 135 5.27 -20.27 1.27
C ASP A 135 4.68 -19.85 -0.10
N PRO A 136 3.42 -20.23 -0.41
CA PRO A 136 2.78 -19.87 -1.68
C PRO A 136 2.57 -18.35 -1.86
N ASP A 137 2.41 -17.59 -0.78
CA ASP A 137 2.24 -16.13 -0.88
C ASP A 137 3.55 -15.46 -1.34
N LEU A 138 4.71 -15.94 -0.86
CA LEU A 138 6.02 -15.51 -1.35
C LEU A 138 6.29 -15.94 -2.80
N LEU A 139 5.82 -17.12 -3.23
CA LEU A 139 5.93 -17.53 -4.64
C LEU A 139 5.12 -16.61 -5.55
N ARG A 140 3.91 -16.23 -5.14
CA ARG A 140 3.09 -15.24 -5.86
C ARG A 140 3.77 -13.88 -5.91
N ALA A 141 4.29 -13.38 -4.79
CA ALA A 141 5.02 -12.10 -4.75
C ALA A 141 6.29 -12.12 -5.64
N THR A 142 6.94 -13.29 -5.73
CA THR A 142 8.08 -13.50 -6.65
C THR A 142 7.61 -13.40 -8.10
N LEU A 143 6.50 -14.04 -8.47
CA LEU A 143 5.95 -13.98 -9.82
C LEU A 143 5.71 -12.53 -10.28
N GLU A 144 5.19 -11.69 -9.40
CA GLU A 144 4.97 -10.28 -9.69
C GLU A 144 6.24 -9.47 -9.85
N THR A 145 7.21 -9.69 -8.97
CA THR A 145 8.49 -8.98 -9.00
C THR A 145 9.26 -9.28 -10.28
N PHE A 146 9.16 -10.52 -10.77
CA PHE A 146 9.86 -11.00 -11.95
C PHE A 146 9.10 -10.80 -13.28
N HIS A 147 8.01 -10.02 -13.26
CA HIS A 147 7.31 -9.58 -14.47
C HIS A 147 7.98 -8.36 -15.17
N SER A 148 9.08 -7.83 -14.63
CA SER A 148 9.79 -6.64 -15.17
C SER A 148 10.82 -6.98 -16.27
N GLU A 149 10.94 -6.11 -17.27
CA GLU A 149 11.89 -6.22 -18.40
C GLU A 149 13.37 -5.98 -18.01
N THR A 150 13.65 -5.49 -16.80
CA THR A 150 15.00 -5.05 -16.38
C THR A 150 15.86 -6.15 -15.75
N MET A 151 15.49 -7.43 -15.89
CA MET A 151 16.11 -8.55 -15.16
C MET A 151 17.11 -9.36 -16.01
N ASP A 152 17.96 -10.15 -15.34
CA ASP A 152 18.80 -11.14 -16.03
C ASP A 152 17.88 -12.18 -16.71
N GLU A 153 17.93 -12.22 -18.04
CA GLU A 153 17.01 -13.02 -18.85
C GLU A 153 17.10 -14.53 -18.57
N THR A 154 18.28 -15.03 -18.18
CA THR A 154 18.47 -16.46 -17.88
C THR A 154 17.87 -16.81 -16.52
N ALA A 155 18.16 -16.00 -15.50
CA ALA A 155 17.58 -16.16 -14.18
C ALA A 155 16.06 -15.98 -14.23
N ARG A 156 15.56 -14.99 -14.98
CA ARG A 156 14.13 -14.73 -15.18
C ARG A 156 13.41 -15.96 -15.72
N ARG A 157 13.91 -16.56 -16.81
CA ARG A 157 13.31 -17.78 -17.39
C ARG A 157 13.30 -18.96 -16.43
N GLN A 158 14.38 -19.18 -15.68
CA GLN A 158 14.44 -20.26 -14.70
C GLN A 158 13.44 -20.06 -13.56
N ILE A 159 13.35 -18.84 -13.04
CA ILE A 159 12.41 -18.47 -11.98
C ILE A 159 10.98 -18.66 -12.46
N GLN A 160 10.63 -18.10 -13.63
CA GLN A 160 9.29 -18.24 -14.22
C GLN A 160 8.92 -19.71 -14.45
N ALA A 161 9.82 -20.53 -15.00
CA ALA A 161 9.56 -21.95 -15.21
C ALA A 161 9.24 -22.68 -13.88
N SER A 162 10.02 -22.40 -12.84
CA SER A 162 9.80 -22.98 -11.50
C SER A 162 8.51 -22.47 -10.86
N LEU A 163 8.20 -21.18 -10.99
CA LEU A 163 6.95 -20.60 -10.49
C LEU A 163 5.74 -21.20 -11.20
N ARG A 164 5.80 -21.35 -12.52
CA ARG A 164 4.72 -21.93 -13.31
C ARG A 164 4.41 -23.36 -12.88
N GLU A 165 5.45 -24.19 -12.71
CA GLU A 165 5.28 -25.56 -12.25
C GLU A 165 4.54 -25.62 -10.89
N ARG A 166 4.91 -24.73 -9.97
CA ARG A 166 4.38 -24.74 -8.59
C ARG A 166 3.04 -24.03 -8.43
N LEU A 167 2.80 -22.96 -9.17
CA LEU A 167 1.61 -22.12 -9.06
C LEU A 167 0.47 -22.60 -9.96
N THR A 168 0.73 -23.35 -11.03
CA THR A 168 -0.33 -23.86 -11.93
C THR A 168 -1.37 -24.72 -11.19
N PRO A 169 -1.00 -25.72 -10.37
CA PRO A 169 -1.98 -26.50 -9.60
C PRO A 169 -2.78 -25.62 -8.63
N LEU A 170 -2.10 -24.69 -7.95
CA LEU A 170 -2.73 -23.77 -7.00
C LEU A 170 -3.73 -22.82 -7.69
N ALA A 171 -3.40 -22.35 -8.89
CA ALA A 171 -4.28 -21.50 -9.69
C ALA A 171 -5.52 -22.28 -10.18
N ALA A 172 -5.35 -23.55 -10.58
CA ALA A 172 -6.44 -24.39 -11.08
C ALA A 172 -7.49 -24.70 -9.99
N GLU A 173 -7.06 -24.85 -8.74
CA GLU A 173 -7.95 -25.13 -7.60
C GLU A 173 -8.43 -23.87 -6.87
N SER A 174 -7.93 -22.70 -7.28
CA SER A 174 -8.20 -21.43 -6.62
C SER A 174 -9.68 -21.04 -6.70
N ARG A 175 -10.21 -20.56 -5.57
CA ARG A 175 -11.50 -19.85 -5.50
C ARG A 175 -11.35 -18.33 -5.61
N GLU A 176 -10.12 -17.87 -5.87
CA GLU A 176 -9.71 -16.48 -5.89
C GLU A 176 -9.22 -16.08 -7.29
N SER A 177 -9.61 -14.90 -7.77
CA SER A 177 -9.23 -14.41 -9.09
C SER A 177 -7.76 -13.99 -9.21
N GLN A 178 -7.11 -13.60 -8.10
CA GLN A 178 -5.78 -12.98 -8.10
C GLN A 178 -4.70 -13.86 -8.76
N LEU A 179 -4.51 -15.09 -8.29
CA LEU A 179 -3.46 -15.97 -8.84
C LEU A 179 -3.73 -16.42 -10.29
N PRO A 180 -4.94 -16.91 -10.65
CA PRO A 180 -5.27 -17.23 -12.03
C PRO A 180 -5.11 -16.06 -12.99
N LEU A 181 -5.45 -14.83 -12.56
CA LEU A 181 -5.26 -13.63 -13.38
C LEU A 181 -3.78 -13.34 -13.63
N LEU A 182 -2.96 -13.42 -12.59
CA LEU A 182 -1.52 -13.21 -12.71
C LEU A 182 -0.88 -14.25 -13.63
N MET A 183 -1.26 -15.53 -13.47
CA MET A 183 -0.80 -16.64 -14.30
C MET A 183 -1.24 -16.50 -15.78
N LEU A 184 -2.43 -15.97 -16.04
CA LEU A 184 -2.91 -15.73 -17.41
C LEU A 184 -2.05 -14.71 -18.15
N LEU A 185 -1.44 -13.76 -17.43
CA LEU A 185 -0.78 -12.58 -18.01
C LEU A 185 0.75 -12.59 -17.91
N GLU A 186 1.33 -13.55 -17.17
CA GLU A 186 2.76 -13.64 -16.82
C GLU A 186 3.72 -13.43 -18.00
N ASP A 187 3.49 -14.13 -19.13
CA ASP A 187 4.37 -14.13 -20.31
C ASP A 187 3.77 -13.36 -21.49
N THR A 188 2.85 -12.44 -21.20
CA THR A 188 2.15 -11.68 -22.24
C THR A 188 2.76 -10.30 -22.39
N SER A 189 2.93 -9.85 -23.64
CA SER A 189 3.31 -8.46 -23.90
C SER A 189 2.20 -7.53 -23.41
N GLN A 190 2.56 -6.52 -22.62
CA GLN A 190 1.62 -5.55 -22.06
C GLN A 190 0.95 -4.69 -23.14
N GLU A 191 1.57 -4.61 -24.32
CA GLU A 191 1.09 -3.84 -25.47
C GLU A 191 0.38 -4.71 -26.53
N ALA A 192 0.30 -6.04 -26.30
CA ALA A 192 -0.41 -6.94 -27.21
C ALA A 192 -1.92 -6.97 -26.90
N PRO A 193 -2.79 -6.98 -27.93
CA PRO A 193 -4.22 -7.20 -27.76
C PRO A 193 -4.52 -8.52 -27.03
N LEU A 194 -5.69 -8.60 -26.40
CA LEU A 194 -6.20 -9.84 -25.81
C LEU A 194 -6.62 -10.82 -26.90
N THR A 195 -6.17 -12.06 -26.77
CA THR A 195 -6.59 -13.18 -27.61
C THR A 195 -7.97 -13.68 -27.19
N LYS A 196 -8.61 -14.46 -28.07
CA LYS A 196 -9.94 -15.03 -27.81
C LYS A 196 -9.92 -16.03 -26.65
N GLU A 197 -8.84 -16.77 -26.50
CA GLU A 197 -8.60 -17.74 -25.44
C GLU A 197 -8.43 -17.03 -24.09
N GLU A 198 -7.68 -15.92 -24.07
CA GLU A 198 -7.52 -15.08 -22.88
C GLU A 198 -8.84 -14.43 -22.46
N LEU A 199 -9.67 -13.96 -23.40
CA LEU A 199 -11.01 -13.46 -23.10
C LEU A 199 -11.88 -14.51 -22.41
N GLN A 200 -11.87 -15.75 -22.89
CA GLN A 200 -12.61 -16.85 -22.27
C GLN A 200 -12.04 -17.23 -20.90
N ALA A 201 -10.72 -17.20 -20.72
CA ALA A 201 -10.10 -17.41 -19.43
C ALA A 201 -10.49 -16.29 -18.44
N LEU A 202 -10.45 -15.03 -18.87
CA LEU A 202 -10.80 -13.88 -18.06
C LEU A 202 -12.25 -13.93 -17.56
N GLU A 203 -13.20 -14.36 -18.39
CA GLU A 203 -14.59 -14.56 -17.95
C GLU A 203 -14.70 -15.60 -16.84
N ARG A 204 -13.97 -16.73 -16.95
CA ARG A 204 -13.94 -17.76 -15.90
C ARG A 204 -13.31 -17.23 -14.62
N ILE A 205 -12.24 -16.44 -14.74
CA ILE A 205 -11.55 -15.82 -13.60
C ILE A 205 -12.42 -14.78 -12.91
N ALA A 206 -13.13 -13.95 -13.69
CA ALA A 206 -14.06 -12.95 -13.18
C ALA A 206 -15.30 -13.57 -12.52
N ALA A 207 -15.67 -14.80 -12.90
CA ALA A 207 -16.76 -15.54 -12.27
C ALA A 207 -16.38 -16.14 -10.89
N LEU A 208 -15.11 -16.11 -10.50
CA LEU A 208 -14.68 -16.53 -9.16
C LEU A 208 -15.25 -15.58 -8.10
N PRO A 209 -15.61 -16.08 -6.90
CA PRO A 209 -16.39 -15.32 -5.93
C PRO A 209 -15.64 -14.16 -5.26
N ARG A 210 -14.31 -14.17 -5.27
CA ARG A 210 -13.46 -13.18 -4.57
C ARG A 210 -12.20 -12.92 -5.36
N TYR A 211 -11.65 -11.71 -5.23
CA TYR A 211 -10.31 -11.42 -5.74
C TYR A 211 -9.23 -12.12 -4.92
N ARG A 212 -9.30 -12.00 -3.59
CA ARG A 212 -8.40 -12.59 -2.59
C ARG A 212 -9.16 -12.90 -1.29
N THR A 213 -8.76 -13.92 -0.52
CA THR A 213 -9.38 -14.24 0.78
C THR A 213 -8.59 -13.73 1.97
N THR A 214 -7.26 -13.70 1.88
CA THR A 214 -6.42 -13.16 2.94
C THR A 214 -6.81 -11.70 3.22
N SER A 215 -6.82 -11.26 4.48
CA SER A 215 -7.06 -9.84 4.81
C SER A 215 -5.75 -9.06 4.78
N PHE A 216 -5.80 -7.75 4.58
CA PHE A 216 -4.59 -6.92 4.64
C PHE A 216 -3.93 -6.95 6.02
N ALA A 217 -4.72 -6.90 7.10
CA ALA A 217 -4.22 -7.08 8.47
C ALA A 217 -3.45 -8.39 8.68
N ARG A 218 -3.88 -9.49 8.04
CA ARG A 218 -3.15 -10.76 8.11
C ARG A 218 -1.84 -10.73 7.34
N LEU A 219 -1.83 -10.17 6.13
CA LEU A 219 -0.58 -9.97 5.36
C LEU A 219 0.42 -9.13 6.16
N TYR A 220 -0.04 -8.05 6.78
CA TYR A 220 0.79 -7.21 7.66
C TYR A 220 1.36 -8.00 8.84
N ALA A 221 0.51 -8.72 9.58
CA ALA A 221 0.95 -9.50 10.73
C ALA A 221 1.97 -10.59 10.35
N ASP A 222 1.78 -11.23 9.19
CA ASP A 222 2.70 -12.23 8.67
C ASP A 222 4.04 -11.61 8.23
N ALA A 223 4.02 -10.46 7.56
CA ALA A 223 5.23 -9.71 7.19
C ALA A 223 5.98 -9.22 8.44
N GLU A 224 5.29 -8.61 9.40
CA GLU A 224 5.87 -8.09 10.64
C GLU A 224 6.55 -9.21 11.44
N ARG A 225 5.88 -10.36 11.58
CA ARG A 225 6.43 -11.56 12.25
C ARG A 225 7.71 -12.04 11.59
N ARG A 226 7.74 -12.14 10.25
CA ARG A 226 8.95 -12.57 9.51
C ARG A 226 10.11 -11.62 9.70
N MET A 227 9.85 -10.31 9.68
CA MET A 227 10.87 -9.29 9.90
C MET A 227 11.43 -9.34 11.33
N LYS A 228 10.58 -9.56 12.33
CA LYS A 228 11.03 -9.75 13.72
C LYS A 228 11.93 -10.98 13.87
N VAL A 229 11.54 -12.12 13.27
CA VAL A 229 12.37 -13.34 13.25
C VAL A 229 13.71 -13.10 12.56
N ALA A 230 13.73 -12.23 11.55
CA ALA A 230 14.94 -11.82 10.84
C ALA A 230 15.81 -10.80 11.61
N GLY A 231 15.41 -10.38 12.81
CA GLY A 231 16.18 -9.47 13.66
C GLY A 231 15.91 -7.98 13.45
N ILE A 232 14.95 -7.60 12.61
CA ILE A 232 14.55 -6.19 12.41
C ILE A 232 13.82 -5.69 13.66
N GLN A 233 14.40 -4.68 14.33
CA GLN A 233 13.90 -4.16 15.60
C GLN A 233 12.65 -3.27 15.45
N ALA A 234 12.52 -2.57 14.32
CA ALA A 234 11.40 -1.67 14.02
C ALA A 234 10.80 -2.01 12.64
N PRO A 235 10.02 -3.09 12.53
CA PRO A 235 9.57 -3.63 11.24
C PRO A 235 8.35 -2.91 10.66
N VAL A 236 7.79 -1.89 11.33
CA VAL A 236 6.43 -1.39 11.08
C VAL A 236 6.23 -0.97 9.62
N ASP A 237 7.03 -0.03 9.13
CA ASP A 237 6.88 0.52 7.77
C ASP A 237 7.22 -0.52 6.71
N GLY A 238 8.28 -1.29 6.96
CA GLY A 238 8.69 -2.39 6.07
C GLY A 238 7.62 -3.47 5.95
N ALA A 239 6.99 -3.86 7.07
CA ALA A 239 5.93 -4.85 7.11
C ALA A 239 4.68 -4.36 6.38
N PHE A 240 4.35 -3.07 6.50
CA PHE A 240 3.28 -2.45 5.75
C PHE A 240 3.56 -2.49 4.25
N MET A 241 4.75 -2.05 3.81
CA MET A 241 5.13 -2.06 2.39
C MET A 241 5.20 -3.49 1.82
N ALA A 242 5.72 -4.46 2.56
CA ALA A 242 5.71 -5.87 2.16
C ALA A 242 4.28 -6.40 2.01
N ALA A 243 3.39 -6.10 2.95
CA ALA A 243 1.98 -6.48 2.87
C ALA A 243 1.26 -5.84 1.68
N VAL A 244 1.59 -4.59 1.33
CA VAL A 244 1.07 -3.92 0.13
C VAL A 244 1.56 -4.64 -1.14
N GLY A 245 2.82 -5.06 -1.18
CA GLY A 245 3.36 -5.89 -2.27
C GLY A 245 2.60 -7.20 -2.44
N GLU A 246 2.19 -7.84 -1.34
CA GLU A 246 1.45 -9.11 -1.38
C GLU A 246 -0.03 -9.00 -1.80
N LEU A 247 -0.57 -7.77 -1.95
CA LEU A 247 -1.90 -7.54 -2.53
C LEU A 247 -2.02 -8.01 -3.98
N ALA A 248 -0.88 -8.27 -4.61
CA ALA A 248 -0.72 -8.79 -5.94
C ALA A 248 -1.58 -8.10 -7.02
N LEU A 249 -1.25 -6.84 -7.29
CA LEU A 249 -1.99 -5.96 -8.20
C LEU A 249 -1.33 -5.83 -9.58
N VAL A 250 -0.27 -6.60 -9.87
CA VAL A 250 0.39 -6.60 -11.18
C VAL A 250 -0.54 -7.14 -12.27
N GLY A 251 -1.27 -8.23 -12.00
CA GLY A 251 -2.23 -8.81 -12.93
C GLY A 251 -3.26 -7.78 -13.45
N PRO A 252 -4.01 -7.09 -12.58
CA PRO A 252 -4.91 -6.01 -12.98
C PRO A 252 -4.22 -4.87 -13.75
N MET A 253 -3.00 -4.49 -13.37
CA MET A 253 -2.25 -3.44 -14.07
C MET A 253 -1.88 -3.85 -15.51
N VAL A 254 -1.46 -5.09 -15.72
CA VAL A 254 -1.17 -5.65 -17.05
C VAL A 254 -2.45 -5.76 -17.87
N LEU A 255 -3.53 -6.28 -17.26
CA LEU A 255 -4.84 -6.39 -17.90
C LEU A 255 -5.32 -5.03 -18.41
N PHE A 256 -5.21 -3.98 -17.59
CA PHE A 256 -5.59 -2.63 -17.97
C PHE A 256 -4.87 -2.13 -19.23
N LYS A 257 -3.55 -2.38 -19.35
CA LYS A 257 -2.77 -2.03 -20.55
C LYS A 257 -3.20 -2.83 -21.77
N ARG A 258 -3.35 -4.15 -21.63
CA ARG A 258 -3.75 -5.02 -22.74
C ARG A 258 -5.16 -4.75 -23.25
N VAL A 259 -6.09 -4.40 -22.37
CA VAL A 259 -7.43 -3.96 -22.79
C VAL A 259 -7.35 -2.66 -23.59
N LYS A 260 -6.46 -1.71 -23.24
CA LYS A 260 -6.25 -0.51 -24.07
C LYS A 260 -5.68 -0.84 -25.44
N ALA A 261 -4.77 -1.81 -25.53
CA ALA A 261 -4.23 -2.28 -26.80
C ALA A 261 -5.26 -3.05 -27.65
N THR A 262 -6.38 -3.49 -27.05
CA THR A 262 -7.43 -4.25 -27.72
C THR A 262 -8.49 -3.32 -28.29
N THR A 263 -8.27 -2.81 -29.50
CA THR A 263 -9.13 -1.80 -30.16
C THR A 263 -10.20 -2.40 -31.08
N GLU A 264 -9.93 -3.56 -31.67
CA GLU A 264 -10.80 -4.19 -32.67
C GLU A 264 -11.46 -5.46 -32.09
N LEU A 265 -12.62 -5.31 -31.46
CA LEU A 265 -13.45 -6.42 -31.02
C LEU A 265 -14.84 -6.34 -31.63
N PRO A 266 -15.40 -7.47 -32.12
CA PRO A 266 -16.83 -7.56 -32.40
C PRO A 266 -17.65 -7.13 -31.18
N GLU A 267 -18.79 -6.49 -31.41
CA GLU A 267 -19.62 -5.92 -30.33
C GLU A 267 -19.92 -6.92 -29.20
N LYS A 268 -20.23 -8.17 -29.56
CA LYS A 268 -20.47 -9.25 -28.60
C LYS A 268 -19.27 -9.54 -27.71
N GLU A 269 -18.06 -9.53 -28.26
CA GLU A 269 -16.82 -9.77 -27.51
C GLU A 269 -16.44 -8.56 -26.66
N ARG A 270 -16.66 -7.35 -27.16
CA ARG A 270 -16.50 -6.10 -26.40
C ARG A 270 -17.39 -6.08 -25.15
N ILE A 271 -18.67 -6.45 -25.28
CA ILE A 271 -19.61 -6.51 -24.16
C ILE A 271 -19.18 -7.59 -23.14
N ARG A 272 -18.74 -8.75 -23.62
CA ARG A 272 -18.24 -9.84 -22.78
C ARG A 272 -17.02 -9.42 -21.96
N LEU A 273 -16.04 -8.80 -22.62
CA LEU A 273 -14.88 -8.20 -21.97
C LEU A 273 -15.31 -7.16 -20.92
N GLY A 274 -16.17 -6.21 -21.31
CA GLY A 274 -16.70 -5.20 -20.40
C GLY A 274 -17.32 -5.79 -19.13
N ARG A 275 -18.13 -6.85 -19.25
CA ARG A 275 -18.71 -7.53 -18.08
C ARG A 275 -17.65 -8.19 -17.20
N ALA A 276 -16.70 -8.90 -17.79
CA ALA A 276 -15.63 -9.56 -17.03
C ALA A 276 -14.77 -8.53 -16.27
N LEU A 277 -14.39 -7.43 -16.91
CA LEU A 277 -13.65 -6.34 -16.28
C LEU A 277 -14.45 -5.65 -15.17
N TRP A 278 -15.75 -5.42 -15.38
CA TRP A 278 -16.60 -4.81 -14.36
C TRP A 278 -16.68 -5.69 -13.11
N THR A 279 -17.01 -6.98 -13.29
CA THR A 279 -17.11 -7.93 -12.17
C THR A 279 -15.78 -8.12 -11.45
N LEU A 280 -14.69 -8.26 -12.18
CA LEU A 280 -13.35 -8.35 -11.58
C LEU A 280 -13.00 -7.06 -10.81
N GLY A 281 -13.29 -5.89 -11.39
CA GLY A 281 -13.07 -4.59 -10.75
C GLY A 281 -13.88 -4.42 -9.46
N GLU A 282 -15.14 -4.84 -9.43
CA GLU A 282 -15.96 -4.87 -8.21
C GLU A 282 -15.32 -5.74 -7.13
N ARG A 283 -14.84 -6.95 -7.48
CA ARG A 283 -14.19 -7.85 -6.52
C ARG A 283 -12.85 -7.33 -5.99
N ILE A 284 -12.09 -6.61 -6.80
CA ILE A 284 -10.88 -5.93 -6.33
C ILE A 284 -11.28 -4.77 -5.41
N ALA A 285 -12.32 -4.01 -5.77
CA ALA A 285 -12.78 -2.84 -5.00
C ALA A 285 -13.49 -3.19 -3.68
N GLU A 286 -13.87 -4.46 -3.47
CA GLU A 286 -14.29 -5.00 -2.17
C GLU A 286 -13.13 -5.08 -1.15
N GLY A 287 -11.88 -4.95 -1.59
CA GLY A 287 -10.70 -4.87 -0.73
C GLY A 287 -10.75 -3.69 0.26
N ASN A 288 -10.04 -3.85 1.37
CA ASN A 288 -10.03 -2.86 2.45
C ASN A 288 -8.93 -1.80 2.29
N THR A 289 -8.01 -1.96 1.33
CA THR A 289 -6.95 -0.98 1.07
C THR A 289 -7.40 0.08 0.04
N LEU A 290 -6.84 1.28 0.16
CA LEU A 290 -7.05 2.36 -0.82
C LEU A 290 -6.52 1.94 -2.20
N VAL A 291 -5.38 1.25 -2.25
CA VAL A 291 -4.77 0.81 -3.51
C VAL A 291 -5.60 -0.25 -4.24
N GLU A 292 -6.10 -1.28 -3.55
CA GLU A 292 -7.04 -2.25 -4.14
C GLU A 292 -8.25 -1.52 -4.70
N ARG A 293 -8.85 -0.61 -3.93
CA ARG A 293 -10.04 0.10 -4.37
C ARG A 293 -9.80 0.97 -5.58
N LEU A 294 -8.69 1.70 -5.64
CA LEU A 294 -8.32 2.49 -6.81
C LEU A 294 -8.08 1.63 -8.05
N VAL A 295 -7.43 0.46 -7.90
CA VAL A 295 -7.22 -0.48 -9.01
C VAL A 295 -8.55 -1.06 -9.51
N GLY A 296 -9.42 -1.52 -8.60
CA GLY A 296 -10.74 -2.02 -8.94
C GLY A 296 -11.60 -0.97 -9.65
N LEU A 297 -11.63 0.26 -9.14
CA LEU A 297 -12.34 1.37 -9.76
C LEU A 297 -11.80 1.73 -11.15
N ARG A 298 -10.48 1.72 -11.37
CA ARG A 298 -9.90 1.92 -12.71
C ARG A 298 -10.34 0.81 -13.68
N GLN A 299 -10.42 -0.42 -13.19
CA GLN A 299 -10.89 -1.54 -14.01
C GLN A 299 -12.37 -1.38 -14.38
N MET A 300 -13.20 -0.93 -13.43
CA MET A 300 -14.62 -0.61 -13.65
C MET A 300 -14.81 0.59 -14.61
N GLU A 301 -13.96 1.61 -14.54
CA GLU A 301 -14.00 2.77 -15.45
C GLU A 301 -13.76 2.32 -16.90
N GLN A 302 -12.73 1.50 -17.11
CA GLN A 302 -12.43 0.91 -18.42
C GLN A 302 -13.58 0.02 -18.91
N ALA A 303 -14.12 -0.83 -18.03
CA ALA A 303 -15.25 -1.69 -18.31
C ALA A 303 -16.50 -0.92 -18.74
N ALA A 304 -16.82 0.19 -18.06
CA ALA A 304 -17.97 1.03 -18.37
C ALA A 304 -17.88 1.63 -19.78
N GLY A 305 -16.67 1.95 -20.27
CA GLY A 305 -16.48 2.40 -21.65
C GLY A 305 -16.75 1.33 -22.72
N LEU A 306 -16.79 0.05 -22.34
CA LEU A 306 -17.06 -1.08 -23.24
C LEU A 306 -18.54 -1.51 -23.22
N LEU A 307 -19.30 -1.08 -22.21
CA LEU A 307 -20.67 -1.53 -21.97
C LEU A 307 -21.70 -0.48 -22.41
N PRO A 308 -22.75 -0.87 -23.16
CA PRO A 308 -23.86 0.03 -23.43
C PRO A 308 -24.58 0.39 -22.12
N ASP A 309 -25.14 1.59 -22.06
CA ASP A 309 -25.98 2.11 -20.95
C ASP A 309 -25.25 2.26 -19.59
N PHE A 310 -23.91 2.26 -19.58
CA PHE A 310 -23.12 2.40 -18.35
C PHE A 310 -22.68 3.84 -18.04
N GLU A 311 -23.22 4.86 -18.72
CA GLU A 311 -22.79 6.26 -18.54
C GLU A 311 -22.95 6.77 -17.09
N VAL A 312 -24.08 6.48 -16.45
CA VAL A 312 -24.30 6.87 -15.03
C VAL A 312 -23.32 6.15 -14.11
N LYS A 313 -23.08 4.86 -14.36
CA LYS A 313 -22.11 4.06 -13.61
C LYS A 313 -20.68 4.55 -13.80
N ARG A 314 -20.32 4.95 -15.03
CA ARG A 314 -19.03 5.53 -15.36
C ARG A 314 -18.80 6.84 -14.61
N ALA A 315 -19.80 7.72 -14.57
CA ALA A 315 -19.73 8.98 -13.82
C ALA A 315 -19.54 8.73 -12.32
N GLN A 316 -20.26 7.75 -11.74
CA GLN A 316 -20.10 7.35 -10.34
C GLN A 316 -18.67 6.85 -10.06
N VAL A 317 -18.15 5.93 -10.88
CA VAL A 317 -16.79 5.40 -10.74
C VAL A 317 -15.75 6.52 -10.87
N ALA A 318 -15.93 7.45 -11.80
CA ALA A 318 -15.03 8.59 -11.97
C ALA A 318 -15.02 9.51 -10.73
N ALA A 319 -16.19 9.75 -10.11
CA ALA A 319 -16.29 10.49 -8.86
C ALA A 319 -15.59 9.78 -7.70
N ASP A 320 -15.76 8.45 -7.59
CA ASP A 320 -15.08 7.65 -6.56
C ASP A 320 -13.56 7.62 -6.77
N LEU A 321 -13.07 7.58 -8.02
CA LEU A 321 -11.65 7.72 -8.35
C LEU A 321 -11.12 9.10 -7.96
N ALA A 322 -11.86 10.17 -8.25
CA ALA A 322 -11.47 11.53 -7.87
C ALA A 322 -11.38 11.66 -6.33
N ARG A 323 -12.36 11.10 -5.61
CA ARG A 323 -12.35 11.05 -4.15
C ARG A 323 -11.14 10.27 -3.62
N GLY A 324 -10.84 9.11 -4.18
CA GLY A 324 -9.67 8.31 -3.80
C GLY A 324 -8.35 9.05 -4.05
N ARG A 325 -8.22 9.80 -5.16
CA ARG A 325 -7.04 10.65 -5.40
C ARG A 325 -6.91 11.78 -4.37
N ALA A 326 -8.03 12.39 -3.97
CA ALA A 326 -8.03 13.38 -2.91
C ALA A 326 -7.61 12.77 -1.56
N MET A 327 -8.00 11.52 -1.26
CA MET A 327 -7.54 10.81 -0.06
C MET A 327 -6.02 10.56 -0.10
N VAL A 328 -5.46 10.12 -1.24
CA VAL A 328 -4.00 9.97 -1.41
C VAL A 328 -3.30 11.31 -1.16
N ALA A 329 -3.77 12.38 -1.79
CA ALA A 329 -3.19 13.71 -1.63
C ALA A 329 -3.23 14.17 -0.17
N ALA A 330 -4.38 14.05 0.50
CA ALA A 330 -4.53 14.40 1.91
C ALA A 330 -3.64 13.56 2.83
N SER A 331 -3.51 12.26 2.58
CA SER A 331 -2.61 11.37 3.33
C SER A 331 -1.15 11.79 3.17
N ASN A 332 -0.73 12.14 1.95
CA ASN A 332 0.64 12.61 1.68
C ASN A 332 0.91 13.97 2.33
N GLN A 333 -0.08 14.86 2.36
CA GLN A 333 0.01 16.16 3.02
C GLN A 333 0.23 16.05 4.52
N ILE A 334 -0.30 15.02 5.18
CA ILE A 334 -0.13 14.84 6.64
C ILE A 334 1.31 14.45 7.00
N HIS A 335 1.98 13.70 6.11
CA HIS A 335 3.33 13.18 6.32
C HIS A 335 3.51 12.57 7.72
N LEU A 336 2.71 11.54 8.03
CA LEU A 336 2.55 11.00 9.39
C LEU A 336 3.88 10.66 10.08
N ASP A 337 4.85 10.17 9.33
CA ASP A 337 6.19 9.78 9.80
C ASP A 337 6.94 10.95 10.46
N GLY A 338 6.62 12.20 10.09
CA GLY A 338 7.19 13.41 10.69
C GLY A 338 6.67 13.75 12.09
N TRP A 339 5.65 13.04 12.60
CA TRP A 339 5.02 13.35 13.89
C TRP A 339 5.55 12.43 15.00
N PRO A 340 6.28 12.93 16.01
CA PRO A 340 6.82 12.11 17.10
C PRO A 340 5.74 11.81 18.16
N LEU A 341 4.64 11.20 17.73
CA LEU A 341 3.46 10.84 18.53
C LEU A 341 3.18 9.33 18.41
N PRO A 342 3.87 8.47 19.19
CA PRO A 342 3.72 7.02 19.09
C PRO A 342 2.27 6.51 19.24
N SER A 343 1.43 7.19 20.02
CA SER A 343 0.02 6.81 20.16
C SER A 343 -0.79 7.11 18.90
N LEU A 344 -0.51 8.23 18.23
CA LEU A 344 -1.08 8.55 16.92
C LEU A 344 -0.67 7.51 15.88
N HIS A 345 0.62 7.14 15.81
CA HIS A 345 1.12 6.12 14.89
C HIS A 345 0.42 4.77 15.06
N ARG A 346 0.24 4.31 16.31
CA ARG A 346 -0.48 3.06 16.59
C ARG A 346 -1.95 3.11 16.17
N ASP A 347 -2.65 4.20 16.51
CA ASP A 347 -4.07 4.35 16.17
C ASP A 347 -4.27 4.49 14.66
N TRP A 348 -3.36 5.18 13.97
CA TRP A 348 -3.37 5.32 12.51
C TRP A 348 -3.15 3.98 11.82
N LEU A 349 -2.07 3.27 12.18
CA LEU A 349 -1.78 1.94 11.64
C LEU A 349 -2.96 0.98 11.86
N LYS A 350 -3.52 0.94 13.07
CA LYS A 350 -4.69 0.11 13.39
C LYS A 350 -5.87 0.41 12.46
N ALA A 351 -6.17 1.70 12.22
CA ALA A 351 -7.25 2.11 11.33
C ALA A 351 -6.97 1.76 9.86
N SER A 352 -5.73 1.92 9.39
CA SER A 352 -5.30 1.52 8.04
C SER A 352 -5.41 0.01 7.82
N LEU A 353 -5.07 -0.80 8.82
CA LEU A 353 -5.15 -2.26 8.72
C LEU A 353 -6.59 -2.80 8.75
N ASP A 354 -7.50 -2.12 9.46
CA ASP A 354 -8.92 -2.49 9.52
C ASP A 354 -9.63 -2.17 8.21
N ASN A 355 -9.66 -0.89 7.83
CA ASN A 355 -10.24 -0.42 6.58
C ASN A 355 -9.66 0.93 6.17
N GLU A 356 -8.57 0.90 5.41
CA GLU A 356 -7.84 2.08 4.94
C GLU A 356 -8.73 3.05 4.16
N TRP A 357 -9.61 2.55 3.30
CA TRP A 357 -10.52 3.41 2.54
C TRP A 357 -11.43 4.23 3.46
N LYS A 358 -12.10 3.57 4.41
CA LYS A 358 -12.97 4.23 5.39
C LYS A 358 -12.15 5.19 6.26
N HIS A 359 -10.98 4.74 6.71
CA HIS A 359 -10.06 5.53 7.51
C HIS A 359 -9.67 6.84 6.81
N LEU A 360 -9.13 6.77 5.60
CA LEU A 360 -8.64 7.94 4.86
C LEU A 360 -9.78 8.80 4.31
N SER A 361 -11.00 8.27 4.22
CA SER A 361 -12.17 9.05 3.84
C SER A 361 -12.48 10.19 4.82
N ALA A 362 -12.08 10.05 6.09
CA ALA A 362 -12.21 11.11 7.10
C ALA A 362 -11.32 12.33 6.78
N LEU A 363 -10.24 12.13 6.01
CA LEU A 363 -9.34 13.21 5.60
C LEU A 363 -9.94 14.11 4.53
N VAL A 364 -10.97 13.66 3.82
CA VAL A 364 -11.61 14.43 2.73
C VAL A 364 -13.08 14.70 3.01
N ALA A 365 -13.55 14.36 4.21
CA ALA A 365 -14.87 14.77 4.66
C ALA A 365 -14.93 16.31 4.75
N PRO A 366 -16.05 16.92 4.34
CA PRO A 366 -16.24 18.38 4.33
C PRO A 366 -16.08 19.00 5.71
#